data_AF-A0A498GNI1-F1
#
_entry.id   AF-A0A498GNI1-F1
#
_cell.length_a   1.000
_cell.length_b   1.000
_cell.length_c   1.000
_cell.angle_alpha   90.00
_cell.angle_beta   90.00
_cell.angle_gamma   90.00
#
_symmetry.space_group_name_H-M   'P 1'
#
loop_
_entity.id
_entity.type
_entity.pdbx_description
1 polymer ?
#
loop_
_entity_poly.entity_id
_entity_poly.type
_entity_poly.pdbx_seq_one_letter_code
_entity_poly.pdbx_strand_id
1 'polypeptide(L)'
;MDRWVDPDEADPAQWRGTGPYGDLRRGAETVSVLERALRTPLPYQHEVDVHHDDVAEQFQSSDYEHARVVYNSGVDANRRIKLLTRGVLWGGGETHQRFQAQYRRPPPPTETVPFGEYTVWSRYQYGTIERTDNGLTFTENDENPDESLRELDWGTLFDPVQERLAELELVRNPTFGKYRLEELDEWEAYRTRFQYDPGAFAVDP
;
A
#
# COMPACT_ATOMS: atom_id res chain seq x y z
N MET A 1 -34.97 -9.56 -24.32
CA MET A 1 -35.27 -8.12 -24.24
C MET A 1 -34.27 -7.55 -23.27
N ASP A 2 -33.34 -6.73 -23.76
CA ASP A 2 -32.25 -6.15 -22.98
C ASP A 2 -32.80 -5.29 -21.85
N ARG A 3 -32.62 -5.78 -20.63
CA ARG A 3 -32.88 -5.04 -19.41
C ARG A 3 -31.65 -4.17 -19.19
N TRP A 4 -31.70 -2.96 -19.72
CA TRP A 4 -30.73 -1.90 -19.39
C TRP A 4 -30.70 -1.76 -17.86
N VAL A 5 -29.49 -1.82 -17.28
CA VAL A 5 -29.26 -1.58 -15.85
C VAL A 5 -29.51 -0.10 -15.61
N ASP A 6 -30.42 0.21 -14.70
CA ASP A 6 -30.68 1.58 -14.29
C ASP A 6 -29.46 2.11 -13.50
N PRO A 7 -28.78 3.17 -13.97
CA PRO A 7 -27.60 3.71 -13.31
C PRO A 7 -27.86 4.26 -11.90
N ASP A 8 -29.12 4.54 -11.55
CA ASP A 8 -29.52 4.98 -10.20
C ASP A 8 -29.89 3.80 -9.27
N GLU A 9 -29.93 2.57 -9.78
CA GLU A 9 -30.25 1.34 -9.04
C GLU A 9 -28.99 0.77 -8.36
N ALA A 10 -28.53 1.46 -7.31
CA ALA A 10 -27.32 1.12 -6.55
C ALA A 10 -27.48 -0.09 -5.60
N ASP A 11 -28.71 -0.56 -5.36
CA ASP A 11 -28.98 -1.73 -4.51
C ASP A 11 -28.82 -3.03 -5.32
N PRO A 12 -27.76 -3.83 -5.09
CA PRO A 12 -27.52 -5.05 -5.83
C PRO A 12 -28.61 -6.09 -5.68
N ALA A 13 -29.47 -5.99 -4.66
CA ALA A 13 -30.56 -6.93 -4.41
C ALA A 13 -31.70 -6.80 -5.45
N GLN A 14 -31.83 -5.65 -6.12
CA GLN A 14 -32.97 -5.41 -7.02
C GLN A 14 -32.78 -5.99 -8.44
N TRP A 15 -31.54 -6.12 -8.91
CA TRP A 15 -31.20 -6.73 -10.20
C TRP A 15 -30.53 -8.10 -10.11
N ARG A 16 -30.03 -8.52 -8.93
CA ARG A 16 -29.59 -9.90 -8.70
C ARG A 16 -30.80 -10.81 -8.56
N GLY A 17 -31.33 -11.29 -9.68
CA GLY A 17 -32.18 -12.47 -9.67
C GLY A 17 -31.48 -13.65 -8.96
N THR A 18 -32.26 -14.61 -8.47
CA THR A 18 -31.74 -15.81 -7.80
C THR A 18 -31.08 -16.74 -8.82
N GLY A 19 -29.80 -16.50 -9.09
CA GLY A 19 -28.98 -17.38 -9.94
C GLY A 19 -28.61 -18.68 -9.21
N PRO A 20 -28.23 -19.74 -9.95
CA PRO A 20 -27.82 -21.03 -9.38
C PRO A 20 -26.57 -20.96 -8.48
N TYR A 21 -25.90 -19.80 -8.42
CA TYR A 21 -24.75 -19.48 -7.58
C TYR A 21 -25.08 -18.45 -6.48
N GLY A 22 -26.36 -18.10 -6.27
CA GLY A 22 -26.81 -17.11 -5.29
C GLY A 22 -26.44 -17.48 -3.84
N ASP A 23 -26.35 -18.77 -3.56
CA ASP A 23 -25.91 -19.30 -2.27
C ASP A 23 -24.39 -19.54 -2.20
N LEU A 24 -23.68 -19.55 -3.34
CA LEU A 24 -22.22 -19.70 -3.37
C LEU A 24 -21.48 -18.42 -2.96
N ARG A 25 -22.13 -17.25 -3.04
CA ARG A 25 -21.65 -16.02 -2.39
C ARG A 25 -22.01 -15.94 -0.90
N ARG A 26 -22.78 -16.91 -0.38
CA ARG A 26 -23.00 -17.15 1.05
C ARG A 26 -22.15 -18.33 1.54
N GLY A 27 -20.95 -18.50 0.99
CA GLY A 27 -19.92 -19.27 1.67
C GLY A 27 -19.59 -18.58 2.99
N ALA A 28 -19.91 -19.22 4.11
CA ALA A 28 -19.28 -18.91 5.38
C ALA A 28 -17.76 -19.14 5.23
N GLU A 29 -16.98 -18.28 5.90
CA GLU A 29 -15.51 -18.25 5.92
C GLU A 29 -14.85 -17.46 4.77
N THR A 30 -15.26 -16.20 4.58
CA THR A 30 -14.24 -15.18 4.23
C THR A 30 -13.47 -14.92 5.53
N VAL A 31 -12.18 -15.24 5.55
CA VAL A 31 -11.34 -15.01 6.73
C VAL A 31 -11.21 -13.50 6.89
N SER A 32 -11.57 -12.96 8.06
CA SER A 32 -11.51 -11.51 8.25
C SER A 32 -10.08 -11.00 8.12
N VAL A 33 -9.91 -9.72 7.75
CA VAL A 33 -8.57 -9.08 7.65
C VAL A 33 -7.74 -9.29 8.91
N LEU A 34 -8.37 -9.18 10.09
CA LEU A 34 -7.70 -9.39 11.37
C LEU A 34 -7.30 -10.86 11.59
N GLU A 35 -8.16 -11.81 11.22
CA GLU A 35 -7.84 -13.24 11.30
C GLU A 35 -6.74 -13.63 10.30
N ARG A 36 -6.71 -13.05 9.11
CA ARG A 36 -5.62 -13.21 8.13
C ARG A 36 -4.30 -12.72 8.74
N ALA A 37 -4.28 -11.50 9.28
CA ALA A 37 -3.10 -10.93 9.94
C ALA A 37 -2.63 -11.76 11.15
N LEU A 38 -3.55 -12.28 11.97
CA LEU A 38 -3.25 -13.17 13.10
C LEU A 38 -2.62 -14.50 12.67
N ARG A 39 -3.01 -15.01 11.50
CA ARG A 39 -2.54 -16.29 10.95
C ARG A 39 -1.25 -16.15 10.16
N THR A 40 -0.80 -14.93 9.85
CA THR A 40 0.44 -14.68 9.10
C THR A 40 1.65 -15.19 9.88
N PRO A 41 2.43 -16.14 9.34
CA PRO A 41 3.65 -16.58 9.98
C PRO A 41 4.74 -15.52 9.91
N LEU A 42 5.62 -15.48 10.92
CA LEU A 42 6.84 -14.68 10.91
C LEU A 42 8.07 -15.57 10.65
N PRO A 43 9.08 -15.11 9.89
CA PRO A 43 9.13 -13.83 9.20
C PRO A 43 8.16 -13.75 8.02
N TYR A 44 7.69 -12.54 7.75
CA TYR A 44 6.76 -12.23 6.67
C TYR A 44 7.44 -11.32 5.64
N GLN A 45 7.22 -11.59 4.36
CA GLN A 45 7.67 -10.73 3.26
C GLN A 45 6.64 -10.74 2.13
N HIS A 46 6.36 -9.57 1.56
CA HIS A 46 5.44 -9.39 0.44
C HIS A 46 5.99 -8.29 -0.48
N GLU A 47 6.06 -8.58 -1.78
CA GLU A 47 6.47 -7.61 -2.80
C GLU A 47 5.31 -7.37 -3.77
N VAL A 48 5.02 -6.10 -4.02
CA VAL A 48 4.00 -5.68 -4.99
C VAL A 48 4.54 -4.54 -5.86
N ASP A 49 4.25 -4.59 -7.15
CA ASP A 49 4.60 -3.57 -8.15
C ASP A 49 3.31 -2.88 -8.59
N VAL A 50 3.21 -1.59 -8.30
CA VAL A 50 1.99 -0.80 -8.49
C VAL A 50 2.26 0.36 -9.42
N HIS A 51 1.35 0.53 -10.38
CA HIS A 51 1.28 1.72 -11.21
C HIS A 51 0.24 2.67 -10.63
N HIS A 52 0.61 3.94 -10.48
CA HIS A 52 -0.25 4.99 -9.94
C HIS A 52 -0.44 6.07 -11.00
N ASP A 53 -1.70 6.42 -11.28
CA ASP A 53 -2.08 7.48 -12.20
C ASP A 53 -2.52 8.76 -11.47
N ASP A 54 -2.86 8.68 -10.17
CA ASP A 54 -3.28 9.81 -9.34
C ASP A 54 -2.15 10.32 -8.43
N VAL A 55 -1.00 10.66 -9.03
CA VAL A 55 0.24 10.94 -8.28
C VAL A 55 0.12 12.17 -7.36
N ALA A 56 -0.59 13.21 -7.81
CA ALA A 56 -0.78 14.42 -7.02
C ALA A 56 -1.51 14.16 -5.70
N GLU A 57 -2.50 13.26 -5.71
CA GLU A 57 -3.27 12.90 -4.52
C GLU A 57 -2.44 11.97 -3.62
N GLN A 58 -1.80 10.96 -4.20
CA GLN A 58 -1.18 9.88 -3.44
C GLN A 58 0.22 10.21 -2.91
N PHE A 59 0.99 11.02 -3.64
CA PHE A 59 2.36 11.38 -3.30
C PHE A 59 2.53 12.88 -3.00
N GLN A 60 1.42 13.63 -2.92
CA GLN A 60 1.41 15.07 -2.64
C GLN A 60 2.34 15.87 -3.58
N SER A 61 2.50 15.40 -4.82
CA SER A 61 3.38 16.00 -5.83
C SER A 61 2.59 16.26 -7.09
N SER A 62 2.37 17.55 -7.38
CA SER A 62 1.75 18.01 -8.64
C SER A 62 2.72 17.98 -9.83
N ASP A 63 3.98 17.66 -9.59
CA ASP A 63 5.04 17.74 -10.60
C ASP A 63 5.06 16.53 -11.54
N TYR A 64 4.35 15.46 -11.16
CA TYR A 64 4.32 14.19 -11.87
C TYR A 64 2.89 13.72 -12.07
N GLU A 65 2.66 13.02 -13.18
CA GLU A 65 1.34 12.48 -13.56
C GLU A 65 1.28 10.97 -13.31
N HIS A 66 2.42 10.29 -13.38
CA HIS A 66 2.48 8.84 -13.27
C HIS A 66 3.59 8.39 -12.33
N ALA A 67 3.33 7.29 -11.61
CA ALA A 67 4.33 6.61 -10.81
C ALA A 67 4.31 5.11 -11.06
N ARG A 68 5.48 4.48 -10.92
CA ARG A 68 5.59 3.03 -10.77
C ARG A 68 6.44 2.76 -9.55
N VAL A 69 5.85 2.10 -8.57
CA VAL A 69 6.48 1.87 -7.27
C VAL A 69 6.42 0.40 -6.94
N VAL A 70 7.59 -0.16 -6.65
CA VAL A 70 7.74 -1.49 -6.07
C VAL A 70 7.87 -1.34 -4.56
N TYR A 71 6.94 -1.96 -3.84
CA TYR A 71 6.91 -2.03 -2.39
C TYR A 71 7.38 -3.42 -1.97
N ASN A 72 8.46 -3.49 -1.19
CA ASN A 72 8.94 -4.72 -0.58
C ASN A 72 8.78 -4.59 0.94
N SER A 73 7.70 -5.18 1.42
CA SER A 73 7.21 -5.14 2.80
C SER A 73 7.74 -6.35 3.58
N GLY A 74 8.22 -6.15 4.80
CA GLY A 74 8.66 -7.27 5.64
C GLY A 74 8.58 -7.05 7.14
N VAL A 75 8.24 -8.12 7.85
CA VAL A 75 8.36 -8.26 9.31
C VAL A 75 9.32 -9.40 9.62
N ASP A 76 10.42 -9.11 10.31
CA ASP A 76 11.40 -10.14 10.67
C ASP A 76 10.95 -10.99 11.89
N ALA A 77 11.73 -12.03 12.21
CA ALA A 77 11.47 -12.90 13.36
C ALA A 77 11.51 -12.17 14.72
N ASN A 78 12.15 -11.00 14.80
CA ASN A 78 12.19 -10.13 15.97
C ASN A 78 11.12 -9.04 15.95
N ARG A 79 10.13 -9.15 15.03
CA ARG A 79 9.05 -8.18 14.85
C ARG A 79 9.54 -6.77 14.47
N ARG A 80 10.65 -6.68 13.73
CA ARG A 80 11.10 -5.42 13.12
C ARG A 80 10.39 -5.21 11.80
N ILE A 81 9.92 -4.00 11.58
CA ILE A 81 9.32 -3.59 10.31
C ILE A 81 10.41 -3.01 9.41
N LYS A 82 10.40 -3.47 8.16
CA LYS A 82 11.17 -2.88 7.07
C LYS A 82 10.27 -2.83 5.84
N LEU A 83 10.04 -1.63 5.33
CA LEU A 83 9.43 -1.41 4.02
C LEU A 83 10.46 -0.73 3.14
N LEU A 84 10.79 -1.34 2.00
CA LEU A 84 11.60 -0.73 0.96
C LEU A 84 10.70 -0.37 -0.22
N THR A 85 10.65 0.91 -0.56
CA THR A 85 9.98 1.40 -1.77
C THR A 85 11.02 1.84 -2.77
N ARG A 86 10.85 1.49 -4.04
CA ARG A 86 11.68 2.00 -5.12
C ARG A 86 10.85 2.19 -6.36
N GLY A 87 11.17 3.18 -7.16
CA GLY A 87 10.32 3.48 -8.28
C GLY A 87 10.78 4.67 -9.11
N VAL A 88 9.89 5.05 -10.00
CA VAL A 88 10.03 6.20 -10.87
C VAL A 88 8.74 7.01 -10.90
N LEU A 89 8.90 8.32 -11.05
CA LEU A 89 7.85 9.33 -11.18
C LEU A 89 8.10 10.12 -12.47
N TRP A 90 7.07 10.31 -13.30
CA TRP A 90 7.18 11.00 -14.60
C TRP A 90 5.88 11.68 -15.03
N GLY A 91 5.94 12.42 -16.13
CA GLY A 91 4.86 13.29 -16.59
C GLY A 91 4.97 14.68 -15.96
N GLY A 92 4.10 15.62 -16.36
CA GLY A 92 4.10 17.01 -15.87
C GLY A 92 5.22 17.92 -16.42
N GLY A 93 6.31 17.36 -16.95
CA GLY A 93 7.41 18.09 -17.57
C GLY A 93 8.47 17.17 -18.18
N GLU A 94 9.64 17.71 -18.54
CA GLU A 94 10.76 16.92 -19.09
C GLU A 94 11.64 16.29 -17.99
N THR A 95 11.56 16.78 -16.76
CA THR A 95 12.35 16.27 -15.63
C THR A 95 11.57 15.21 -14.87
N HIS A 96 12.08 14.00 -14.86
CA HIS A 96 11.52 12.86 -14.15
C HIS A 96 12.41 12.47 -12.97
N GLN A 97 11.90 11.60 -12.09
CA GLN A 97 12.60 11.22 -10.87
C GLN A 97 12.64 9.70 -10.71
N ARG A 98 13.81 9.17 -10.33
CA ARG A 98 13.97 7.81 -9.81
C ARG A 98 14.26 7.91 -8.32
N PHE A 99 13.60 7.08 -7.52
CA PHE A 99 13.76 7.13 -6.07
C PHE A 99 13.89 5.74 -5.45
N GLN A 100 14.45 5.75 -4.23
CA GLN A 100 14.45 4.64 -3.32
C GLN A 100 14.23 5.19 -1.91
N ALA A 101 13.33 4.61 -1.14
CA ALA A 101 13.12 4.95 0.25
C ALA A 101 12.96 3.69 1.10
N GLN A 102 13.42 3.77 2.34
CA GLN A 102 13.36 2.67 3.28
C GLN A 102 12.81 3.18 4.62
N TYR A 103 11.67 2.63 4.99
CA TYR A 103 10.97 2.88 6.24
C TYR A 103 11.32 1.78 7.22
N ARG A 104 11.72 2.17 8.42
CA ARG A 104 12.14 1.25 9.47
C ARG A 104 11.48 1.63 10.77
N ARG A 105 11.19 0.62 11.57
CA ARG A 105 10.77 0.82 12.95
C ARG A 105 11.41 -0.21 13.88
N PRO A 106 12.16 0.22 14.90
CA PRO A 106 12.87 -0.69 15.79
C PRO A 106 11.89 -1.47 16.72
N PRO A 107 12.31 -2.63 17.24
CA PRO A 107 11.60 -3.33 18.31
C PRO A 107 12.01 -2.79 19.70
N PRO A 108 11.23 -3.08 20.75
CA PRO A 108 9.92 -3.74 20.74
C PRO A 108 8.82 -2.82 20.18
N PRO A 109 7.68 -3.35 19.70
CA PRO A 109 6.50 -2.50 19.50
C PRO A 109 6.22 -1.82 20.84
N THR A 110 6.13 -0.50 20.85
CA THR A 110 5.82 0.18 22.11
C THR A 110 4.45 -0.31 22.60
N GLU A 111 4.29 -0.47 23.90
CA GLU A 111 3.03 -0.92 24.51
C GLU A 111 1.92 0.15 24.41
N THR A 112 2.25 1.34 23.87
CA THR A 112 1.39 2.54 23.89
C THR A 112 1.18 3.19 22.53
N VAL A 113 2.04 2.96 21.51
CA VAL A 113 1.94 3.58 20.18
C VAL A 113 2.39 2.62 19.05
N PRO A 114 1.50 2.08 18.21
CA PRO A 114 1.82 1.27 17.04
C PRO A 114 1.98 2.07 15.74
N PHE A 115 1.40 3.27 15.63
CA PHE A 115 1.67 4.21 14.55
C PHE A 115 2.24 5.46 15.19
N GLY A 116 3.52 5.74 14.91
CA GLY A 116 4.25 6.87 15.48
C GLY A 116 5.26 7.34 14.45
N GLU A 117 6.51 7.49 14.88
CA GLU A 117 7.59 7.88 13.99
C GLU A 117 8.21 6.66 13.29
N TYR A 118 8.54 6.87 12.02
CA TYR A 118 9.31 5.94 11.20
C TYR A 118 10.62 6.60 10.82
N THR A 119 11.72 5.87 10.99
CA THR A 119 13.00 6.27 10.43
C THR A 119 12.96 6.00 8.92
N VAL A 120 13.00 7.08 8.14
CA VAL A 120 12.93 7.04 6.67
C VAL A 120 14.26 7.48 6.10
N TRP A 121 14.94 6.54 5.45
CA TRP A 121 16.04 6.84 4.56
C TRP A 121 15.49 7.00 3.15
N SER A 122 15.87 8.05 2.43
CA SER A 122 15.44 8.28 1.04
C SER A 122 16.62 8.71 0.18
N ARG A 123 16.61 8.29 -1.08
CA ARG A 123 17.51 8.75 -2.12
C ARG A 123 16.72 8.98 -3.39
N TYR A 124 16.94 10.11 -4.06
CA TYR A 124 16.35 10.39 -5.37
C TYR A 124 17.40 10.92 -6.35
N GLN A 125 17.12 10.70 -7.63
CA GLN A 125 17.93 11.12 -8.76
C GLN A 125 17.01 11.65 -9.85
N TYR A 126 17.35 12.81 -10.40
CA TYR A 126 16.64 13.38 -11.54
C TYR A 126 17.20 12.87 -12.86
N GLY A 127 16.36 12.92 -13.90
CA GLY A 127 16.68 12.38 -15.21
C GLY A 127 15.49 12.44 -16.15
N THR A 128 15.53 11.64 -17.20
CA THR A 128 14.45 11.47 -18.19
C THR A 128 14.01 10.01 -18.25
N ILE A 129 12.77 9.80 -18.69
CA ILE A 129 12.18 8.47 -18.86
C ILE A 129 11.68 8.35 -20.28
N GLU A 130 12.11 7.29 -20.92
CA GLU A 130 11.65 6.90 -22.24
C GLU A 130 10.86 5.60 -22.12
N ARG A 131 9.68 5.57 -22.74
CA ARG A 131 8.89 4.36 -22.87
C ARG A 131 9.38 3.60 -24.10
N THR A 132 9.95 2.43 -23.88
CA THR A 132 10.41 1.51 -24.91
C THR A 132 9.51 0.28 -24.96
N ASP A 133 9.67 -0.55 -26.00
CA ASP A 133 8.98 -1.85 -26.10
C ASP A 133 9.30 -2.79 -24.94
N ASN A 134 10.43 -2.58 -24.25
CA ASN A 134 10.88 -3.34 -23.08
C ASN A 134 10.46 -2.73 -21.73
N GLY A 135 9.66 -1.66 -21.75
CA GLY A 135 9.20 -0.95 -20.56
C GLY A 135 9.81 0.44 -20.42
N LEU A 136 9.95 0.91 -19.17
CA LEU A 136 10.46 2.25 -18.87
C LEU A 136 11.98 2.22 -18.73
N THR A 137 12.68 3.08 -19.46
CA THR A 137 14.13 3.30 -19.33
C THR A 137 14.37 4.67 -18.70
N PHE A 138 15.17 4.72 -17.63
CA PHE A 138 15.53 5.95 -16.94
C PHE A 138 16.97 6.34 -17.30
N THR A 139 17.18 7.58 -17.74
CA THR A 139 18.49 8.16 -18.04
C THR A 139 18.78 9.26 -17.04
N GLU A 140 19.84 9.09 -16.24
CA GLU A 140 20.27 10.05 -15.22
C GLU A 140 20.74 11.36 -15.87
N ASN A 141 20.43 12.49 -15.25
CA ASN A 141 21.06 13.77 -15.59
C ASN A 141 22.44 13.89 -14.90
N ASP A 142 23.18 14.95 -15.21
CA ASP A 142 24.50 15.21 -14.61
C ASP A 142 24.44 15.66 -13.13
N GLU A 143 23.24 15.77 -12.54
CA GLU A 143 23.08 16.17 -11.14
C GLU A 143 23.39 15.00 -10.21
N ASN A 144 23.99 15.32 -9.06
CA ASN A 144 24.23 14.30 -8.05
C ASN A 144 22.90 13.86 -7.40
N PRO A 145 22.81 12.59 -6.97
CA PRO A 145 21.67 12.11 -6.21
C PRO A 145 21.58 12.84 -4.87
N ASP A 146 20.35 13.12 -4.47
CA ASP A 146 20.06 13.63 -3.13
C ASP A 146 19.74 12.45 -2.20
N GLU A 147 20.19 12.54 -0.96
CA GLU A 147 20.03 11.50 0.05
C GLU A 147 19.69 12.14 1.40
N SER A 148 18.70 11.58 2.09
CA SER A 148 18.26 12.08 3.38
C SER A 148 17.86 10.97 4.35
N LEU A 149 17.98 11.28 5.64
CA LEU A 149 17.52 10.44 6.74
C LEU A 149 16.65 11.30 7.66
N ARG A 150 15.39 10.92 7.85
CA ARG A 150 14.40 11.70 8.62
C ARG A 150 13.58 10.78 9.52
N GLU A 151 13.08 11.31 10.62
CA GLU A 151 11.97 10.71 11.37
C GLU A 151 10.69 11.34 10.85
N LEU A 152 9.74 10.52 10.40
CA LEU A 152 8.46 10.97 9.87
C LEU A 152 7.32 10.38 10.69
N ASP A 153 6.41 11.24 11.13
CA ASP A 153 5.15 10.84 11.75
C ASP A 153 4.23 10.15 10.74
N TRP A 154 3.40 9.22 11.22
CA TRP A 154 2.39 8.52 10.42
C TRP A 154 1.63 9.43 9.45
N GLY A 155 1.06 10.53 9.93
CA GLY A 155 0.24 11.45 9.12
C GLY A 155 1.02 12.25 8.06
N THR A 156 2.36 12.15 8.05
CA THR A 156 3.22 12.80 7.05
C THR A 156 3.64 11.83 5.94
N LEU A 157 3.37 10.54 6.11
CA LEU A 157 3.66 9.52 5.12
C LEU A 157 2.62 9.56 3.99
N PHE A 158 3.05 9.18 2.80
CA PHE A 158 2.16 9.05 1.64
C PHE A 158 1.15 7.91 1.85
N ASP A 159 -0.09 8.07 1.38
CA ASP A 159 -1.16 7.08 1.57
C ASP A 159 -0.78 5.66 1.09
N PRO A 160 -0.14 5.48 -0.09
CA PRO A 160 0.33 4.15 -0.50
C PRO A 160 1.36 3.53 0.46
N VAL A 161 2.18 4.36 1.12
CA VAL A 161 3.17 3.92 2.10
C VAL A 161 2.48 3.57 3.41
N GLN A 162 1.53 4.40 3.87
CA GLN A 162 0.73 4.14 5.05
C GLN A 162 0.00 2.81 4.93
N GLU A 163 -0.63 2.53 3.79
CA GLU A 163 -1.29 1.25 3.54
C GLU A 163 -0.34 0.05 3.74
N ARG A 164 0.86 0.09 3.17
CA ARG A 164 1.83 -1.01 3.32
C ARG A 164 2.39 -1.10 4.74
N LEU A 165 2.50 0.00 5.47
CA LEU A 165 2.89 -0.02 6.87
C LEU A 165 1.75 -0.50 7.79
N ALA A 166 0.49 -0.22 7.47
CA ALA A 166 -0.67 -0.74 8.18
C ALA A 166 -0.72 -2.28 8.08
N GLU A 167 -0.47 -2.84 6.90
CA GLU A 167 -0.33 -4.28 6.68
C GLU A 167 0.74 -4.88 7.62
N LEU A 168 1.92 -4.25 7.66
CA LEU A 168 3.05 -4.72 8.48
C LEU A 168 2.80 -4.59 9.99
N GLU A 169 2.19 -3.50 10.45
CA GLU A 169 1.83 -3.35 11.88
C GLU A 169 0.73 -4.32 12.29
N LEU A 170 -0.23 -4.63 11.40
CA LEU A 170 -1.24 -5.67 11.63
C LEU A 170 -0.60 -7.06 11.71
N VAL A 171 0.39 -7.39 10.87
CA VAL A 171 1.13 -8.66 11.00
C VAL A 171 1.97 -8.70 12.29
N ARG A 172 2.59 -7.57 12.64
CA ARG A 172 3.49 -7.45 13.79
C ARG A 172 2.75 -7.57 15.13
N ASN A 173 1.59 -6.92 15.25
CA ASN A 173 0.74 -6.91 16.44
C ASN A 173 -0.74 -6.65 16.05
N PRO A 174 -1.49 -7.68 15.61
CA PRO A 174 -2.81 -7.49 14.98
C PRO A 174 -3.81 -6.71 15.82
N THR A 175 -3.99 -7.09 17.10
CA THR A 175 -4.96 -6.43 17.98
C THR A 175 -4.64 -4.96 18.20
N PHE A 176 -3.36 -4.64 18.36
CA PHE A 176 -2.93 -3.28 18.64
C PHE A 176 -2.90 -2.41 17.37
N GLY A 177 -2.49 -2.98 16.24
CA GLY A 177 -2.61 -2.33 14.93
C GLY A 177 -4.06 -1.94 14.63
N LYS A 178 -5.00 -2.88 14.84
CA LYS A 178 -6.44 -2.58 14.71
C LYS A 178 -6.87 -1.44 15.62
N TYR A 179 -6.65 -1.57 16.93
CA TYR A 179 -7.06 -0.56 17.92
C TYR A 179 -6.63 0.85 17.49
N ARG A 180 -5.43 0.97 16.94
CA ARG A 180 -4.87 2.27 16.64
C ARG A 180 -5.29 2.82 15.29
N LEU A 181 -5.54 1.97 14.31
CA LEU A 181 -6.24 2.38 13.09
C LEU A 181 -7.67 2.85 13.42
N GLU A 182 -8.33 2.25 14.42
CA GLU A 182 -9.64 2.72 14.91
C GLU A 182 -9.51 4.09 15.58
N GLU A 183 -8.50 4.32 16.42
CA GLU A 183 -8.26 5.63 17.07
C GLU A 183 -7.89 6.76 16.08
N LEU A 184 -7.38 6.41 14.90
CA LEU A 184 -7.07 7.35 13.82
C LEU A 184 -8.23 7.51 12.83
N ASP A 185 -9.37 6.82 13.04
CA ASP A 185 -10.49 6.74 12.10
C ASP A 185 -10.11 6.20 10.70
N GLU A 186 -9.00 5.46 10.59
CA GLU A 186 -8.47 4.91 9.34
C GLU A 186 -8.78 3.41 9.15
N TRP A 187 -9.25 2.72 10.20
CA TRP A 187 -9.46 1.27 10.18
C TRP A 187 -10.41 0.81 9.08
N GLU A 188 -11.57 1.46 8.93
CA GLU A 188 -12.54 1.02 7.92
C GLU A 188 -11.97 1.15 6.50
N ALA A 189 -11.22 2.22 6.21
CA ALA A 189 -10.57 2.40 4.92
C ALA A 189 -9.57 1.27 4.62
N TYR A 190 -8.60 1.01 5.50
CA TYR A 190 -7.62 -0.06 5.26
C TYR A 190 -8.24 -1.45 5.30
N ARG A 191 -9.21 -1.69 6.19
CA ARG A 191 -9.96 -2.95 6.22
C ARG A 191 -10.60 -3.22 4.88
N THR A 192 -11.28 -2.24 4.28
CA THR A 192 -11.87 -2.38 2.95
C THR A 192 -10.80 -2.66 1.89
N ARG A 193 -9.69 -1.91 1.89
CA ARG A 193 -8.59 -2.14 0.93
C ARG A 193 -8.03 -3.57 1.03
N PHE A 194 -7.68 -4.01 2.24
CA PHE A 194 -7.13 -5.34 2.48
C PHE A 194 -8.12 -6.49 2.26
N GLN A 195 -9.42 -6.23 2.41
CA GLN A 195 -10.45 -7.22 2.09
C GLN A 195 -10.40 -7.61 0.60
N TYR A 196 -9.99 -6.68 -0.27
CA TYR A 196 -9.88 -6.89 -1.71
C TYR A 196 -8.45 -7.10 -2.20
N ASP A 197 -7.45 -7.07 -1.31
CA ASP A 197 -6.05 -7.41 -1.61
C ASP A 197 -5.79 -8.88 -1.22
N PRO A 198 -5.85 -9.84 -2.18
CA PRO A 198 -5.56 -11.24 -1.90
C PRO A 198 -4.07 -11.51 -1.61
N GLY A 199 -3.17 -10.62 -2.00
CA GLY A 199 -1.72 -10.75 -1.75
C GLY A 199 -1.34 -10.42 -0.31
N ALA A 200 -2.15 -9.62 0.39
CA ALA A 200 -1.91 -9.25 1.77
C ALA A 200 -1.91 -10.46 2.73
N PHE A 201 -1.06 -10.41 3.76
CA PHE A 201 -1.02 -11.36 4.89
C PHE A 201 -0.56 -12.80 4.61
N ALA A 202 -0.13 -13.16 3.39
CA ALA A 202 0.27 -14.53 3.01
C ALA A 202 -0.76 -15.62 3.34
N VAL A 203 -2.02 -15.22 3.56
CA VAL A 203 -3.15 -16.09 3.87
C VAL A 203 -4.29 -15.66 2.96
N ASP A 204 -4.81 -16.62 2.18
CA ASP A 204 -5.89 -16.39 1.24
C ASP A 204 -7.15 -15.82 1.94
N PRO A 205 -7.91 -14.93 1.26
CA PRO A 205 -9.16 -14.35 1.77
C PRO A 205 -10.28 -15.35 2.09
#